data_AF-A0A4Q4CKA8-F1
#
_entry.id   AF-A0A4Q4CKA8-F1
#
_cell.length_a   1.000
_cell.length_b   1.000
_cell.length_c   1.000
_cell.angle_alpha   90.00
_cell.angle_beta   90.00
_cell.angle_gamma   90.00
#
_symmetry.space_group_name_H-M   'P 1'
#
loop_
_entity.id
_entity.type
_entity.pdbx_description
1 polymer ?
#
loop_
_entity_poly.entity_id
_entity_poly.type
_entity_poly.pdbx_seq_one_letter_code
_entity_poly.pdbx_strand_id
1 'polypeptide(L)'
;MPLLGCIADDFTGATDLANTLVKGGMTAVQVIGVPPAAERHGTASPLPEADAIIVALKSRTSPAREAVAESLAACEALLAAGAKQIFFKYCSTFDSTEAGNIGPVADALVQRLGCGFAIANPAFPTNGRTVFQGHLFVGDKLLNESGMENHPLTPMKDANLVRVLGRQTGGTVKLIPFAVVEQGATILRHTMTGLKESGWRYAIVDAVTDAHLLTIGEAVADHALVTGGSGVAMGLPANFRAKGLLPDRGEAASALPPMAGPAAVLAGSCSRATLGQIGYARDHAHTLELDALATPDVAALVAQALAWAEGKLGDA
;
A
#
# COMPACT_ATOMS: atom_id res chain seq x y z
N MET A 1 20.33 5.35 4.29
CA MET A 1 19.15 6.14 4.71
C MET A 1 18.06 5.97 3.65
N PRO A 2 16.82 5.63 4.04
CA PRO A 2 15.72 5.52 3.09
C PRO A 2 15.43 6.86 2.41
N LEU A 3 15.10 6.79 1.12
CA LEU A 3 14.58 7.90 0.34
C LEU A 3 13.07 8.02 0.54
N LEU A 4 12.37 6.88 0.58
CA LEU A 4 10.93 6.79 0.72
C LEU A 4 10.55 6.01 1.98
N GLY A 5 9.76 6.62 2.85
CA GLY A 5 9.12 5.93 3.96
C GLY A 5 7.66 5.67 3.63
N CYS A 6 7.20 4.43 3.75
CA CYS A 6 5.83 4.05 3.43
C CYS A 6 5.12 3.52 4.67
N ILE A 7 3.85 3.88 4.81
CA ILE A 7 2.95 3.40 5.86
C ILE A 7 1.78 2.73 5.13
N ALA A 8 1.63 1.42 5.28
CA ALA A 8 0.60 0.64 4.63
C ALA A 8 -0.47 0.17 5.65
N ASP A 9 -1.74 0.27 5.26
CA ASP A 9 -2.88 -0.06 6.12
C ASP A 9 -3.13 -1.57 6.33
N ASP A 10 -2.45 -2.41 5.54
CA ASP A 10 -2.45 -3.86 5.60
C ASP A 10 -1.11 -4.48 5.17
N PHE A 11 -0.95 -5.79 5.41
CA PHE A 11 0.23 -6.55 5.03
C PHE A 11 0.34 -6.79 3.52
N THR A 12 -0.77 -7.14 2.87
CA THR A 12 -0.78 -7.49 1.45
C THR A 12 -0.49 -6.27 0.57
N GLY A 13 -1.08 -5.12 0.90
CA GLY A 13 -0.82 -3.87 0.21
C GLY A 13 0.58 -3.32 0.48
N ALA A 14 1.20 -3.63 1.62
CA ALA A 14 2.61 -3.36 1.88
C ALA A 14 3.52 -4.13 0.92
N THR A 15 3.28 -5.44 0.74
CA THR A 15 4.06 -6.26 -0.19
C THR A 15 3.84 -5.84 -1.65
N ASP A 16 2.61 -5.50 -2.04
CA ASP A 16 2.31 -5.00 -3.39
C ASP A 16 3.02 -3.66 -3.70
N LEU A 17 3.08 -2.76 -2.72
CA LEU A 17 3.86 -1.52 -2.83
C LEU A 17 5.36 -1.80 -2.95
N ALA A 18 5.90 -2.69 -2.11
CA ALA A 18 7.31 -3.07 -2.16
C ALA A 18 7.67 -3.65 -3.55
N ASN A 19 6.84 -4.53 -4.10
CA ASN A 19 6.99 -5.07 -5.45
C ASN A 19 7.00 -3.97 -6.52
N THR A 20 6.11 -2.98 -6.41
CA THR A 20 6.07 -1.85 -7.36
C THR A 20 7.35 -1.02 -7.30
N LEU A 21 7.86 -0.74 -6.11
CA LEU A 21 9.09 0.04 -5.90
C LEU A 21 10.34 -0.71 -6.38
N VAL A 22 10.40 -2.03 -6.12
CA VAL A 22 11.49 -2.90 -6.58
C VAL A 22 11.55 -2.97 -8.09
N LYS A 23 10.40 -3.10 -8.77
CA LYS A 23 10.34 -3.00 -10.25
C LYS A 23 10.84 -1.66 -10.78
N GLY A 24 10.71 -0.59 -9.99
CA GLY A 24 11.26 0.74 -10.30
C GLY A 24 12.74 0.93 -9.94
N GLY A 25 13.43 -0.12 -9.44
CA GLY A 25 14.87 -0.09 -9.13
C GLY A 25 15.21 0.33 -7.70
N MET A 26 14.24 0.47 -6.79
CA MET A 26 14.49 0.72 -5.37
C MET A 26 14.67 -0.59 -4.62
N THR A 27 15.69 -0.69 -3.78
CA THR A 27 15.69 -1.72 -2.73
C THR A 27 14.59 -1.39 -1.72
N ALA A 28 13.82 -2.39 -1.32
CA ALA A 28 12.68 -2.22 -0.45
C ALA A 28 12.70 -3.24 0.69
N VAL A 29 12.44 -2.80 1.91
CA VAL A 29 12.23 -3.67 3.06
C VAL A 29 10.87 -3.39 3.68
N GLN A 30 10.08 -4.45 3.87
CA GLN A 30 8.83 -4.41 4.60
C GLN A 30 9.10 -4.74 6.08
N VAL A 31 8.61 -3.88 6.98
CA VAL A 31 8.66 -4.07 8.44
C VAL A 31 7.24 -4.30 8.94
N ILE A 32 7.08 -5.27 9.84
CA ILE A 32 5.77 -5.70 10.37
C ILE A 32 5.50 -4.95 11.68
N GLY A 33 4.38 -4.22 11.72
CA GLY A 33 3.97 -3.45 12.90
C GLY A 33 4.74 -2.14 13.09
N VAL A 34 4.35 -1.37 14.10
CA VAL A 34 4.99 -0.10 14.43
C VAL A 34 6.43 -0.37 14.90
N PRO A 35 7.46 0.23 14.25
CA PRO A 35 8.83 0.10 14.72
C PRO A 35 8.97 0.63 16.16
N PRO A 36 9.78 -0.01 17.03
CA PRO A 36 10.03 0.51 18.36
C PRO A 36 10.51 1.96 18.29
N ALA A 37 10.00 2.82 19.18
CA ALA A 37 10.47 4.20 19.25
C ALA A 37 11.99 4.21 19.53
N ALA A 38 12.71 5.08 18.83
CA ALA A 38 14.11 5.32 19.12
C ALA A 38 14.25 5.76 20.59
N GLU A 39 14.78 4.90 21.46
CA GLU A 39 15.09 5.31 22.82
C GLU A 39 16.06 6.49 22.77
N ARG A 40 15.81 7.51 23.61
CA ARG A 40 16.67 8.71 23.73
C ARG A 40 18.14 8.38 24.06
N HIS A 41 18.43 7.12 24.40
CA HIS A 41 19.75 6.60 24.77
C HIS A 41 20.22 5.38 23.95
N GLY A 42 19.80 5.27 22.69
CA GLY A 42 20.64 4.64 21.65
C GLY A 42 20.55 3.12 21.45
N THR A 43 19.43 2.47 21.79
CA THR A 43 19.29 1.00 21.67
C THR A 43 18.08 0.54 20.86
N ALA A 44 17.30 1.43 20.25
CA ALA A 44 16.32 0.95 19.27
C ALA A 44 17.05 0.33 18.09
N SER A 45 16.69 -0.91 17.73
CA SER A 45 17.18 -1.53 16.50
C SER A 45 16.92 -0.56 15.34
N PRO A 46 17.97 -0.11 14.64
CA PRO A 46 17.78 0.80 13.52
C PRO A 46 16.88 0.13 12.50
N LEU A 47 16.01 0.93 11.87
CA LEU A 47 15.28 0.46 10.71
C LEU A 47 16.28 -0.10 9.67
N PRO A 48 15.92 -1.17 8.95
CA PRO A 48 16.82 -1.83 8.02
C PRO A 48 17.29 -0.89 6.91
N GLU A 49 18.47 -1.15 6.36
CA GLU A 49 18.99 -0.36 5.24
C GLU A 49 18.27 -0.74 3.93
N ALA A 50 17.55 0.22 3.36
CA ALA A 50 16.91 0.13 2.05
C ALA A 50 16.65 1.53 1.50
N ASP A 51 16.42 1.67 0.19
CA ASP A 51 15.97 2.93 -0.39
C ASP A 51 14.51 3.24 -0.02
N ALA A 52 13.68 2.19 0.14
CA ALA A 52 12.31 2.27 0.60
C ALA A 52 12.07 1.37 1.82
N ILE A 53 11.43 1.91 2.85
CA ILE A 53 11.01 1.15 4.04
C ILE A 53 9.51 1.22 4.15
N ILE A 54 8.84 0.06 4.15
CA ILE A 54 7.39 -0.06 4.18
C ILE A 54 6.97 -0.62 5.53
N VAL A 55 6.39 0.21 6.39
CA VAL A 55 5.79 -0.22 7.65
C VAL A 55 4.38 -0.74 7.37
N ALA A 56 4.19 -2.04 7.55
CA ALA A 56 2.91 -2.72 7.37
C ALA A 56 2.13 -2.76 8.68
N LEU A 57 0.99 -2.06 8.71
CA LEU A 57 0.08 -2.02 9.86
C LEU A 57 -1.13 -2.91 9.60
N LYS A 58 -1.97 -3.06 10.63
CA LYS A 58 -3.30 -3.68 10.51
C LYS A 58 -4.38 -2.64 10.80
N SER A 59 -4.30 -1.51 10.11
CA SER A 59 -5.02 -0.29 10.46
C SER A 59 -6.21 0.04 9.56
N ARG A 60 -6.48 -0.75 8.50
CA ARG A 60 -7.61 -0.51 7.58
C ARG A 60 -8.97 -0.40 8.28
N THR A 61 -9.27 -1.35 9.16
CA THR A 61 -10.58 -1.48 9.83
C THR A 61 -10.48 -1.40 11.35
N SER A 62 -9.32 -0.99 11.89
CA SER A 62 -9.19 -0.73 13.32
C SER A 62 -9.92 0.56 13.71
N PRO A 63 -10.15 0.84 15.00
CA PRO A 63 -10.64 2.14 15.42
C PRO A 63 -9.75 3.28 14.89
N ALA A 64 -10.36 4.33 14.32
CA ALA A 64 -9.61 5.43 13.67
C ALA A 64 -8.52 6.05 14.56
N ARG A 65 -8.76 6.15 15.87
CA ARG A 65 -7.78 6.63 16.84
C ARG A 65 -6.52 5.77 16.89
N GLU A 66 -6.67 4.45 16.83
CA GLU A 66 -5.55 3.50 16.84
C GLU A 66 -4.80 3.57 15.50
N ALA A 67 -5.53 3.55 14.38
CA ALA A 67 -4.93 3.70 13.05
C ALA A 67 -4.10 4.98 12.92
N VAL A 68 -4.61 6.10 13.44
CA VAL A 68 -3.89 7.38 13.49
C VAL A 68 -2.65 7.29 14.37
N ALA A 69 -2.77 6.75 15.59
CA ALA A 69 -1.64 6.65 16.52
C ALA A 69 -0.51 5.78 15.96
N GLU A 70 -0.83 4.61 15.41
CA GLU A 70 0.14 3.71 14.78
C GLU A 70 0.79 4.34 13.55
N SER A 71 0.01 5.01 12.70
CA SER A 71 0.52 5.66 11.49
C SER A 71 1.45 6.83 11.84
N LEU A 72 1.13 7.62 12.87
CA LEU A 72 2.01 8.68 13.35
C LEU A 72 3.31 8.11 13.92
N ALA A 73 3.25 7.06 14.73
CA ALA A 73 4.43 6.41 15.26
C ALA A 73 5.34 5.83 14.16
N ALA A 74 4.74 5.21 13.12
CA ALA A 74 5.45 4.76 11.94
C ALA A 74 6.09 5.94 11.17
N CYS A 75 5.36 7.04 11.00
CA CYS A 75 5.86 8.27 10.37
C CYS A 75 7.09 8.82 11.12
N GLU A 76 7.04 8.88 12.46
CA GLU A 76 8.18 9.32 13.27
C GLU A 76 9.41 8.44 13.08
N ALA A 77 9.24 7.11 13.11
CA ALA A 77 10.34 6.18 12.92
C ALA A 77 10.98 6.33 11.53
N LEU A 78 10.16 6.51 10.48
CA LEU A 78 10.62 6.72 9.11
C LEU A 78 11.37 8.06 8.94
N LEU A 79 10.83 9.15 9.52
CA LEU A 79 11.48 10.46 9.50
C LEU A 79 12.80 10.43 10.28
N ALA A 80 12.83 9.77 11.45
CA ALA A 80 14.05 9.59 12.24
C ALA A 80 15.12 8.77 11.52
N ALA A 81 14.72 7.80 10.68
CA ALA A 81 15.63 7.06 9.81
C ALA A 81 16.12 7.88 8.60
N GLY A 82 15.55 9.05 8.34
CA GLY A 82 15.97 9.97 7.28
C GLY A 82 15.15 9.91 5.99
N ALA A 83 13.94 9.31 6.02
CA ALA A 83 13.03 9.30 4.87
C ALA A 83 12.77 10.72 4.34
N LYS A 84 12.92 10.91 3.03
CA LYS A 84 12.77 12.22 2.37
C LYS A 84 11.34 12.51 1.93
N GLN A 85 10.55 11.48 1.69
CA GLN A 85 9.13 11.55 1.31
C GLN A 85 8.37 10.45 2.04
N ILE A 86 7.13 10.74 2.43
CA ILE A 86 6.22 9.77 3.05
C ILE A 86 5.15 9.34 2.05
N PHE A 87 4.87 8.04 2.02
CA PHE A 87 3.80 7.44 1.24
C PHE A 87 2.78 6.77 2.15
N PHE A 88 1.52 7.21 2.13
CA PHE A 88 0.43 6.52 2.82
C PHE A 88 -0.30 5.59 1.84
N LYS A 89 -0.15 4.29 2.04
CA LYS A 89 -0.65 3.23 1.19
C LYS A 89 -1.95 2.65 1.76
N TYR A 90 -2.98 2.64 0.93
CA TYR A 90 -4.27 1.98 1.20
C TYR A 90 -4.75 1.17 -0.01
N CYS A 91 -5.87 0.46 0.12
CA CYS A 91 -6.39 -0.43 -0.91
C CYS A 91 -6.73 0.30 -2.22
N SER A 92 -6.51 -0.35 -3.36
CA SER A 92 -6.86 0.20 -4.69
C SER A 92 -8.36 0.29 -4.95
N THR A 93 -9.18 -0.34 -4.10
CA THR A 93 -10.65 -0.21 -4.05
C THR A 93 -11.14 0.81 -3.01
N PHE A 94 -10.22 1.58 -2.42
CA PHE A 94 -10.51 2.65 -1.46
C PHE A 94 -11.24 2.18 -0.19
N ASP A 95 -11.03 0.92 0.19
CA ASP A 95 -11.68 0.22 1.32
C ASP A 95 -11.70 1.06 2.60
N SER A 96 -12.88 1.55 2.94
CA SER A 96 -13.09 2.41 4.10
C SER A 96 -14.59 2.58 4.37
N THR A 97 -14.93 3.14 5.52
CA THR A 97 -16.30 3.60 5.84
C THR A 97 -16.29 5.11 6.02
N GLU A 98 -17.44 5.74 6.27
CA GLU A 98 -17.47 7.18 6.62
C GLU A 98 -16.64 7.50 7.87
N ALA A 99 -16.41 6.53 8.76
CA ALA A 99 -15.54 6.69 9.92
C ALA A 99 -14.04 6.58 9.61
N GLY A 100 -13.65 6.23 8.38
CA GLY A 100 -12.27 6.10 7.94
C GLY A 100 -11.83 4.68 7.56
N ASN A 101 -10.53 4.37 7.53
CA ASN A 101 -9.42 5.14 8.13
C ASN A 101 -8.57 5.99 7.17
N ILE A 102 -8.91 6.05 5.88
CA ILE A 102 -8.12 6.81 4.89
C ILE A 102 -8.10 8.31 5.26
N GLY A 103 -9.27 8.93 5.45
CA GLY A 103 -9.36 10.34 5.82
C GLY A 103 -8.64 10.69 7.12
N PRO A 104 -8.96 10.06 8.27
CA PRO A 104 -8.35 10.38 9.56
C PRO A 104 -6.82 10.23 9.58
N VAL A 105 -6.29 9.17 8.96
CA VAL A 105 -4.83 8.95 8.89
C VAL A 105 -4.17 9.98 7.98
N ALA A 106 -4.75 10.26 6.80
CA ALA A 106 -4.23 11.28 5.90
C ALA A 106 -4.20 12.67 6.57
N ASP A 107 -5.25 13.04 7.32
CA ASP A 107 -5.31 14.31 8.06
C ASP A 107 -4.19 14.42 9.09
N ALA A 108 -4.00 13.38 9.88
CA ALA A 108 -2.94 13.34 10.88
C ALA A 108 -1.55 13.44 10.24
N LEU A 109 -1.31 12.75 9.12
CA LEU A 109 -0.04 12.80 8.40
C LEU A 109 0.21 14.17 7.74
N VAL A 110 -0.80 14.77 7.11
CA VAL A 110 -0.70 16.12 6.53
C VAL A 110 -0.36 17.14 7.62
N GLN A 111 -1.02 17.05 8.78
CA GLN A 111 -0.74 17.91 9.93
C GLN A 111 0.68 17.69 10.44
N ARG A 112 1.09 16.43 10.64
CA ARG A 112 2.42 16.09 11.16
C ARG A 112 3.55 16.55 10.25
N LEU A 113 3.37 16.43 8.93
CA LEU A 113 4.37 16.82 7.95
C LEU A 113 4.30 18.32 7.61
N GLY A 114 3.28 19.04 8.08
CA GLY A 114 3.07 20.46 7.78
C GLY A 114 2.91 20.74 6.27
N CYS A 115 2.57 19.73 5.47
CA CYS A 115 2.68 19.83 4.01
C CYS A 115 1.51 20.59 3.37
N GLY A 116 0.37 20.62 4.05
CA GLY A 116 -0.83 21.34 3.63
C GLY A 116 -1.52 20.79 2.37
N PHE A 117 -1.02 19.73 1.75
CA PHE A 117 -1.65 19.16 0.57
C PHE A 117 -1.14 17.74 0.36
N ALA A 118 -2.03 16.85 -0.08
CA ALA A 118 -1.65 15.55 -0.58
C ALA A 118 -2.63 15.10 -1.68
N ILE A 119 -2.15 14.27 -2.60
CA ILE A 119 -3.03 13.57 -3.53
C ILE A 119 -3.61 12.30 -2.88
N ALA A 120 -4.74 11.85 -3.40
CA ALA A 120 -5.32 10.54 -3.10
C ALA A 120 -5.65 9.83 -4.43
N ASN A 121 -4.83 8.84 -4.80
CA ASN A 121 -4.97 8.11 -6.06
C ASN A 121 -4.89 6.59 -5.83
N PRO A 122 -6.03 5.88 -5.80
CA PRO A 122 -6.05 4.42 -5.65
C PRO A 122 -5.87 3.67 -6.98
N ALA A 123 -5.72 4.37 -8.10
CA ALA A 123 -5.69 3.75 -9.42
C ALA A 123 -4.50 2.79 -9.57
N PHE A 124 -4.76 1.70 -10.28
CA PHE A 124 -3.77 0.72 -10.70
C PHE A 124 -4.27 0.06 -12.00
N PRO A 125 -4.16 0.73 -13.16
CA PRO A 125 -4.75 0.29 -14.43
C PRO A 125 -4.28 -1.09 -14.88
N THR A 126 -3.00 -1.44 -14.73
CA THR A 126 -2.50 -2.81 -14.96
C THR A 126 -3.26 -3.88 -14.16
N ASN A 127 -3.75 -3.53 -12.96
CA ASN A 127 -4.59 -4.40 -12.14
C ASN A 127 -6.09 -4.09 -12.29
N GLY A 128 -6.51 -3.41 -13.36
CA GLY A 128 -7.91 -3.11 -13.66
C GLY A 128 -8.57 -2.10 -12.71
N ARG A 129 -7.81 -1.21 -12.05
CA ARG A 129 -8.36 -0.12 -11.24
C ARG A 129 -8.09 1.20 -11.93
N THR A 130 -9.13 1.90 -12.35
CA THR A 130 -9.00 3.19 -13.05
C THR A 130 -9.88 4.24 -12.38
N VAL A 131 -9.42 5.49 -12.38
CA VAL A 131 -10.20 6.63 -11.88
C VAL A 131 -10.46 7.60 -13.03
N PHE A 132 -11.73 7.89 -13.29
CA PHE A 132 -12.16 8.83 -14.31
C PHE A 132 -13.29 9.72 -13.79
N GLN A 133 -13.13 11.03 -13.95
CA GLN A 133 -14.00 12.06 -13.34
C GLN A 133 -14.21 11.84 -11.85
N GLY A 134 -13.15 11.43 -11.14
CA GLY A 134 -13.18 11.11 -9.72
C GLY A 134 -13.94 9.84 -9.35
N HIS A 135 -14.45 9.08 -10.32
CA HIS A 135 -15.14 7.81 -10.09
C HIS A 135 -14.17 6.65 -10.25
N LEU A 136 -14.13 5.76 -9.26
CA LEU A 136 -13.33 4.55 -9.30
C LEU A 136 -14.06 3.43 -10.02
N PHE A 137 -13.35 2.79 -10.94
CA PHE A 137 -13.79 1.61 -11.67
C PHE A 137 -12.93 0.40 -11.30
N VAL A 138 -13.57 -0.76 -11.26
CA VAL A 138 -12.96 -2.08 -11.10
C VAL A 138 -13.31 -2.89 -12.34
N GLY A 139 -12.32 -3.09 -13.21
CA GLY A 139 -12.53 -3.60 -14.56
C GLY A 139 -13.41 -2.63 -15.36
N ASP A 140 -14.53 -3.14 -15.86
CA ASP A 140 -15.53 -2.42 -16.65
C ASP A 140 -16.68 -1.83 -15.81
N LYS A 141 -16.67 -2.01 -14.49
CA LYS A 141 -17.77 -1.59 -13.59
C LYS A 141 -17.34 -0.48 -12.65
N LEU A 142 -18.30 0.35 -12.24
CA LEU A 142 -18.13 1.26 -11.10
C LEU A 142 -17.84 0.46 -9.83
N LEU A 143 -17.11 1.07 -8.89
CA LEU A 143 -16.77 0.47 -7.60
C LEU A 143 -17.99 -0.12 -6.89
N ASN A 144 -19.11 0.61 -6.87
CA ASN A 144 -20.34 0.21 -6.19
C ASN A 144 -21.21 -0.78 -6.97
N GLU A 145 -20.70 -1.35 -8.07
CA GLU A 145 -21.35 -2.37 -8.90
C GLU A 145 -20.40 -3.57 -9.16
N SER A 146 -19.26 -3.60 -8.45
CA SER A 146 -18.15 -4.52 -8.72
C SER A 146 -18.13 -5.76 -7.84
N GLY A 147 -19.03 -5.86 -6.87
CA GLY A 147 -18.98 -6.77 -5.72
C GLY A 147 -18.49 -6.08 -4.45
N MET A 148 -17.73 -4.98 -4.55
CA MET A 148 -17.26 -4.22 -3.39
C MET A 148 -18.39 -3.55 -2.61
N GLU A 149 -19.55 -3.31 -3.22
CA GLU A 149 -20.76 -2.83 -2.53
C GLU A 149 -21.28 -3.81 -1.47
N ASN A 150 -20.88 -5.09 -1.58
CA ASN A 150 -21.20 -6.17 -0.65
C ASN A 150 -19.99 -6.63 0.18
N HIS A 151 -18.88 -5.88 0.18
CA HIS A 151 -17.70 -6.24 0.96
C HIS A 151 -18.04 -6.36 2.45
N PRO A 152 -17.64 -7.45 3.15
CA PRO A 152 -18.15 -7.78 4.48
C PRO A 152 -17.77 -6.78 5.58
N LEU A 153 -16.66 -6.04 5.40
CA LEU A 153 -16.15 -5.10 6.40
C LEU A 153 -16.30 -3.63 6.00
N THR A 154 -16.22 -3.35 4.70
CA THR A 154 -16.12 -1.99 4.14
C THR A 154 -16.92 -1.92 2.84
N PRO A 155 -18.25 -2.08 2.89
CA PRO A 155 -19.09 -2.08 1.69
C PRO A 155 -19.03 -0.72 0.98
N MET A 156 -18.52 -0.72 -0.25
CA MET A 156 -18.29 0.49 -1.04
C MET A 156 -19.52 0.82 -1.90
N LYS A 157 -20.43 1.64 -1.38
CA LYS A 157 -21.72 1.97 -2.03
C LYS A 157 -21.67 3.19 -2.96
N ASP A 158 -20.48 3.74 -3.16
CA ASP A 158 -20.29 5.01 -3.85
C ASP A 158 -18.94 5.01 -4.57
N ALA A 159 -18.96 5.14 -5.90
CA ALA A 159 -17.73 5.19 -6.69
C ALA A 159 -17.06 6.57 -6.72
N ASN A 160 -17.74 7.65 -6.30
CA ASN A 160 -17.18 9.00 -6.36
C ASN A 160 -16.21 9.24 -5.20
N LEU A 161 -14.91 9.16 -5.48
CA LEU A 161 -13.86 9.23 -4.47
C LEU A 161 -13.76 10.60 -3.80
N VAL A 162 -14.15 11.68 -4.48
CA VAL A 162 -14.19 13.02 -3.87
C VAL A 162 -15.18 13.03 -2.71
N ARG A 163 -16.35 12.41 -2.92
CA ARG A 163 -17.39 12.29 -1.90
C ARG A 163 -17.04 11.26 -0.83
N VAL A 164 -16.49 10.10 -1.22
CA VAL A 164 -16.07 9.06 -0.25
C VAL A 164 -15.00 9.59 0.69
N LEU A 165 -13.93 10.20 0.17
CA LEU A 165 -12.91 10.81 1.01
C LEU A 165 -13.48 11.98 1.81
N GLY A 166 -14.26 12.87 1.17
CA GLY A 166 -14.83 14.05 1.81
C GLY A 166 -15.76 13.77 3.00
N ARG A 167 -16.30 12.54 3.13
CA ARG A 167 -17.06 12.11 4.31
C ARG A 167 -16.19 11.68 5.50
N GLN A 168 -14.90 11.41 5.27
CA GLN A 168 -13.98 10.85 6.27
C GLN A 168 -12.99 11.86 6.83
N THR A 169 -12.87 13.04 6.20
CA THR A 169 -11.88 14.05 6.55
C THR A 169 -12.55 15.38 6.93
N GLY A 170 -11.90 16.13 7.82
CA GLY A 170 -12.24 17.53 8.06
C GLY A 170 -11.69 18.49 6.98
N GLY A 171 -10.83 17.99 6.10
CA GLY A 171 -10.23 18.72 4.99
C GLY A 171 -11.10 18.75 3.73
N THR A 172 -10.82 19.71 2.86
CA THR A 172 -11.51 19.87 1.58
C THR A 172 -10.90 18.99 0.49
N VAL A 173 -11.74 18.34 -0.31
CA VAL A 173 -11.32 17.41 -1.38
C VAL A 173 -11.76 17.93 -2.74
N LYS A 174 -10.81 18.01 -3.69
CA LYS A 174 -11.07 18.43 -5.09
C LYS A 174 -10.77 17.29 -6.06
N LEU A 175 -11.36 17.35 -7.25
CA LEU A 175 -10.96 16.54 -8.39
C LEU A 175 -9.94 17.30 -9.25
N ILE A 176 -8.86 16.63 -9.63
CA ILE A 176 -8.06 16.98 -10.80
C ILE A 176 -8.46 16.00 -11.93
N PRO A 177 -9.20 16.47 -12.95
CA PRO A 177 -9.77 15.59 -13.95
C PRO A 177 -8.72 15.13 -14.97
N PHE A 178 -9.04 14.05 -15.67
CA PHE A 178 -8.22 13.42 -16.71
C PHE A 178 -7.65 14.43 -17.71
N ALA A 179 -8.45 15.41 -18.16
CA ALA A 179 -8.01 16.43 -19.11
C ALA A 179 -6.85 17.31 -18.61
N VAL A 180 -6.66 17.45 -17.29
CA VAL A 180 -5.48 18.13 -16.71
C VAL A 180 -4.28 17.20 -16.69
N VAL A 181 -4.49 15.92 -16.37
CA VAL A 181 -3.42 14.91 -16.34
C VAL A 181 -2.81 14.70 -17.72
N GLU A 182 -3.63 14.71 -18.78
CA GLU A 182 -3.19 14.62 -20.18
C GLU A 182 -2.28 15.77 -20.62
N GLN A 183 -2.31 16.91 -19.92
CA GLN A 183 -1.43 18.04 -20.23
C GLN A 183 -0.01 17.88 -19.65
N GLY A 184 0.26 16.76 -18.96
CA GLY A 184 1.58 16.41 -18.46
C GLY A 184 1.92 16.96 -17.07
N ALA A 185 3.08 16.53 -16.56
CA ALA A 185 3.46 16.71 -15.16
C ALA A 185 3.62 18.19 -14.75
N THR A 186 4.07 19.05 -15.66
CA THR A 186 4.22 20.49 -15.39
C THR A 186 2.88 21.16 -15.10
N ILE A 187 1.87 20.94 -15.94
CA ILE A 187 0.52 21.52 -15.74
C ILE A 187 -0.14 20.90 -14.53
N LEU A 188 0.04 19.59 -14.33
CA LEU A 188 -0.48 18.88 -13.17
C LEU A 188 0.10 19.46 -11.86
N ARG A 189 1.42 19.68 -11.80
CA ARG A 189 2.10 20.29 -10.65
C ARG A 189 1.61 21.71 -10.39
N HIS A 190 1.49 22.55 -11.42
CA HIS A 190 0.95 23.90 -11.29
C HIS A 190 -0.49 23.89 -10.74
N THR A 191 -1.33 22.97 -11.22
CA THR A 191 -2.70 22.79 -10.73
C THR A 191 -2.72 22.40 -9.24
N MET A 192 -1.87 21.45 -8.82
CA MET A 192 -1.75 21.05 -7.41
C MET A 192 -1.31 22.21 -6.52
N THR A 193 -0.34 23.02 -6.97
CA THR A 193 0.09 24.23 -6.25
C THR A 193 -1.05 25.22 -6.09
N GLY A 194 -1.79 25.54 -7.15
CA GLY A 194 -2.94 26.45 -7.07
C GLY A 194 -4.06 25.94 -6.15
N LEU A 195 -4.31 24.63 -6.14
CA LEU A 195 -5.26 24.01 -5.20
C LEU A 195 -4.80 24.18 -3.75
N LYS A 196 -3.53 23.89 -3.45
CA LYS A 196 -2.94 24.08 -2.12
C LYS A 196 -3.05 25.53 -1.65
N GLU A 197 -2.70 26.49 -2.50
CA GLU A 197 -2.77 27.93 -2.20
C GLU A 197 -4.21 28.42 -2.00
N SER A 198 -5.18 27.79 -2.69
CA SER A 198 -6.61 28.05 -2.52
C SER A 198 -7.24 27.33 -1.32
N GLY A 199 -6.44 26.68 -0.48
CA GLY A 199 -6.92 26.02 0.74
C GLY A 199 -7.52 24.63 0.54
N TRP A 200 -7.38 24.01 -0.65
CA TRP A 200 -7.75 22.61 -0.83
C TRP A 200 -6.76 21.70 -0.11
N ARG A 201 -7.27 20.70 0.63
CA ARG A 201 -6.41 19.76 1.37
C ARG A 201 -6.01 18.56 0.54
N TYR A 202 -6.95 18.02 -0.23
CA TYR A 202 -6.75 16.81 -1.01
C TYR A 202 -7.16 16.98 -2.45
N ALA A 203 -6.49 16.24 -3.33
CA ALA A 203 -6.94 16.03 -4.69
C ALA A 203 -7.10 14.54 -5.00
N ILE A 204 -8.31 14.14 -5.44
CA ILE A 204 -8.48 12.94 -6.24
C ILE A 204 -7.96 13.26 -7.64
N VAL A 205 -7.05 12.44 -8.16
CA VAL A 205 -6.46 12.64 -9.48
C VAL A 205 -6.87 11.49 -10.37
N ASP A 206 -7.42 11.78 -11.55
CA ASP A 206 -7.80 10.75 -12.51
C ASP A 206 -6.57 10.01 -13.06
N ALA A 207 -6.72 8.70 -13.28
CA ALA A 207 -5.72 7.88 -13.94
C ALA A 207 -6.41 6.64 -14.55
N VAL A 208 -6.32 6.51 -15.87
CA VAL A 208 -6.90 5.39 -16.64
C VAL A 208 -5.84 4.55 -17.34
N THR A 209 -4.57 5.00 -17.35
CA THR A 209 -3.41 4.25 -17.86
C THR A 209 -2.24 4.36 -16.89
N ASP A 210 -1.28 3.43 -16.97
CA ASP A 210 -0.04 3.49 -16.18
C ASP A 210 0.81 4.72 -16.55
N ALA A 211 0.71 5.22 -17.79
CA ALA A 211 1.37 6.46 -18.18
C ALA A 211 0.88 7.66 -17.35
N HIS A 212 -0.41 7.70 -16.99
CA HIS A 212 -0.92 8.76 -16.11
C HIS A 212 -0.32 8.65 -14.70
N LEU A 213 -0.09 7.43 -14.20
CA LEU A 213 0.53 7.22 -12.89
C LEU A 213 1.98 7.69 -12.88
N LEU A 214 2.73 7.49 -13.98
CA LEU A 214 4.08 8.05 -14.14
C LEU A 214 4.05 9.59 -14.15
N THR A 215 3.12 10.19 -14.92
CA THR A 215 2.92 11.65 -14.96
C THR A 215 2.56 12.22 -13.58
N ILE A 216 1.68 11.54 -12.83
CA ILE A 216 1.31 11.92 -11.47
C ILE A 216 2.53 11.82 -10.55
N GLY A 217 3.28 10.71 -10.63
CA GLY A 217 4.50 10.50 -9.85
C GLY A 217 5.52 11.62 -10.06
N GLU A 218 5.75 12.03 -11.31
CA GLU A 218 6.64 13.16 -11.62
C GLU A 218 6.11 14.48 -11.04
N ALA A 219 4.79 14.74 -11.14
CA ALA A 219 4.19 15.96 -10.62
C ALA A 219 4.36 16.10 -9.10
N VAL A 220 4.32 14.98 -8.36
CA VAL A 220 4.43 14.95 -6.88
C VAL A 220 5.85 14.77 -6.35
N ALA A 221 6.88 14.95 -7.18
CA ALA A 221 8.30 14.74 -6.82
C ALA A 221 8.79 15.52 -5.58
N ASP A 222 8.14 16.63 -5.24
CA ASP A 222 8.46 17.50 -4.10
C ASP A 222 7.39 17.52 -3.02
N HIS A 223 6.35 16.67 -3.12
CA HIS A 223 5.36 16.54 -2.06
C HIS A 223 5.95 15.79 -0.87
N ALA A 224 5.76 16.30 0.34
CA ALA A 224 6.18 15.58 1.55
C ALA A 224 5.32 14.31 1.80
N LEU A 225 4.06 14.33 1.36
CA LEU A 225 3.12 13.22 1.48
C LEU A 225 2.46 12.90 0.14
N VAL A 226 2.50 11.62 -0.23
CA VAL A 226 1.71 11.04 -1.32
C VAL A 226 0.79 9.98 -0.71
N THR A 227 -0.47 9.91 -1.14
CA THR A 227 -1.39 8.87 -0.67
C THR A 227 -2.04 8.15 -1.83
N GLY A 228 -2.21 6.83 -1.72
CA GLY A 228 -2.77 6.06 -2.82
C GLY A 228 -2.65 4.56 -2.69
N GLY A 229 -2.99 3.88 -3.79
CA GLY A 229 -2.64 2.48 -4.03
C GLY A 229 -1.19 2.36 -4.50
N SER A 230 -0.75 1.15 -4.88
CA SER A 230 0.63 0.92 -5.33
C SER A 230 0.92 1.58 -6.68
N GLY A 231 -0.11 1.77 -7.53
CA GLY A 231 0.08 2.27 -8.88
C GLY A 231 0.76 3.63 -8.96
N VAL A 232 0.34 4.61 -8.15
CA VAL A 232 0.97 5.95 -8.17
C VAL A 232 2.43 5.94 -7.70
N ALA A 233 2.86 4.90 -6.99
CA ALA A 233 4.26 4.73 -6.59
C ALA A 233 5.19 4.40 -7.77
N MET A 234 4.66 3.95 -8.93
CA MET A 234 5.46 3.62 -10.12
C MET A 234 6.35 4.78 -10.58
N GLY A 235 5.86 6.02 -10.48
CA GLY A 235 6.59 7.21 -10.94
C GLY A 235 7.59 7.79 -9.92
N LEU A 236 7.60 7.29 -8.67
CA LEU A 236 8.43 7.89 -7.61
C LEU A 236 9.93 7.57 -7.72
N PRO A 237 10.37 6.34 -8.07
CA PRO A 237 11.80 6.02 -8.19
C PRO A 237 12.57 6.93 -9.16
N ALA A 238 11.93 7.29 -10.28
CA ALA A 238 12.52 8.18 -11.28
C ALA A 238 12.84 9.58 -10.72
N ASN A 239 12.01 10.10 -9.81
CA ASN A 239 12.24 11.40 -9.16
C ASN A 239 13.52 11.40 -8.33
N PHE A 240 13.77 10.32 -7.59
CA PHE A 240 15.00 10.20 -6.79
C PHE A 240 16.23 10.01 -7.68
N ARG A 241 16.10 9.27 -8.78
CA ARG A 241 17.17 9.12 -9.78
C ARG A 241 17.52 10.44 -10.45
N ALA A 242 16.52 11.24 -10.83
CA ALA A 242 16.73 12.57 -11.40
C ALA A 242 17.45 13.54 -10.44
N LYS A 243 17.30 13.34 -9.12
CA LYS A 243 18.00 14.07 -8.07
C LYS A 243 19.38 13.49 -7.73
N GLY A 244 19.83 12.42 -8.41
CA GLY A 244 21.09 11.73 -8.13
C GLY A 244 21.13 10.97 -6.80
N LEU A 245 19.96 10.68 -6.22
CA LEU A 245 19.83 10.04 -4.90
C LEU A 245 19.65 8.52 -4.99
N LEU A 246 19.15 8.02 -6.12
CA LEU A 246 18.93 6.59 -6.37
C LEU A 246 19.84 6.14 -7.53
N PRO A 247 20.74 5.17 -7.32
CA PRO A 247 21.54 4.63 -8.41
C PRO A 247 20.69 3.81 -9.39
N ASP A 248 21.13 3.71 -10.63
CA ASP A 248 20.48 2.82 -11.60
C ASP A 248 20.93 1.37 -11.36
N ARG A 249 20.04 0.55 -10.80
CA ARG A 249 20.31 -0.86 -10.47
C ARG A 249 19.69 -1.84 -11.47
N GLY A 250 18.80 -1.39 -12.36
CA GLY A 250 18.00 -2.30 -13.19
C GLY A 250 17.35 -3.43 -12.36
N GLU A 251 17.47 -4.67 -12.84
CA GLU A 251 16.94 -5.88 -12.17
C GLU A 251 17.66 -6.21 -10.86
N ALA A 252 18.85 -5.68 -10.60
CA ALA A 252 19.61 -6.01 -9.39
C ALA A 252 18.92 -5.54 -8.10
N ALA A 253 18.00 -4.56 -8.18
CA ALA A 253 17.16 -4.17 -7.04
C ALA A 253 16.22 -5.29 -6.55
N SER A 254 15.91 -6.25 -7.44
CA SER A 254 15.05 -7.40 -7.16
C SER A 254 15.81 -8.66 -6.75
N ALA A 255 17.15 -8.59 -6.74
CA ALA A 255 17.98 -9.72 -6.39
C ALA A 255 17.79 -10.10 -4.92
N LEU A 256 17.18 -11.26 -4.69
CA LEU A 256 17.10 -11.89 -3.37
C LEU A 256 18.25 -12.89 -3.21
N PRO A 257 18.78 -13.08 -1.99
CA PRO A 257 19.71 -14.17 -1.74
C PRO A 257 19.04 -15.51 -2.06
N PRO A 258 19.79 -16.52 -2.54
CA PRO A 258 19.25 -17.84 -2.78
C PRO A 258 18.66 -18.41 -1.48
N MET A 259 17.41 -18.88 -1.54
CA MET A 259 16.79 -19.56 -0.42
C MET A 259 17.25 -21.02 -0.41
N ALA A 260 17.80 -21.47 0.71
CA ALA A 260 18.23 -22.85 0.92
C ALA A 260 17.44 -23.48 2.08
N GLY A 261 17.32 -24.80 2.05
CA GLY A 261 16.64 -25.59 3.07
C GLY A 261 15.18 -25.93 2.77
N PRO A 262 14.51 -26.61 3.72
CA PRO A 262 13.16 -27.12 3.53
C PRO A 262 12.12 -26.01 3.35
N ALA A 263 11.10 -26.27 2.53
CA ALA A 263 10.01 -25.34 2.26
C ALA A 263 8.64 -25.97 2.56
N ALA A 264 7.69 -25.12 2.94
CA ALA A 264 6.29 -25.51 3.14
C ALA A 264 5.36 -24.44 2.52
N VAL A 265 4.17 -24.88 2.09
CA VAL A 265 3.11 -23.99 1.59
C VAL A 265 1.94 -24.06 2.57
N LEU A 266 1.52 -22.90 3.09
CA LEU A 266 0.36 -22.77 3.98
C LEU A 266 -0.77 -22.04 3.24
N ALA A 267 -1.85 -22.75 2.92
CA ALA A 267 -2.98 -22.20 2.18
C ALA A 267 -4.22 -22.11 3.08
N GLY A 268 -4.53 -20.89 3.55
CA GLY A 268 -5.73 -20.62 4.37
C GLY A 268 -6.88 -19.94 3.64
N SER A 269 -6.72 -19.57 2.37
CA SER A 269 -7.73 -18.87 1.58
C SER A 269 -8.72 -19.83 0.92
N CYS A 270 -10.01 -19.53 1.02
CA CYS A 270 -11.08 -20.28 0.35
C CYS A 270 -11.44 -19.70 -1.04
N SER A 271 -10.59 -18.85 -1.62
CA SER A 271 -10.86 -18.26 -2.94
C SER A 271 -10.87 -19.33 -4.04
N ARG A 272 -11.61 -19.08 -5.13
CA ARG A 272 -11.63 -19.98 -6.31
C ARG A 272 -10.22 -20.24 -6.85
N ALA A 273 -9.35 -19.24 -6.83
CA ALA A 273 -7.97 -19.38 -7.27
C ALA A 273 -7.16 -20.30 -6.35
N THR A 274 -7.25 -20.10 -5.04
CA THR A 274 -6.56 -20.93 -4.05
C THR A 274 -7.06 -22.37 -4.06
N LEU A 275 -8.36 -22.60 -4.19
CA LEU A 275 -8.93 -23.94 -4.33
C LEU A 275 -8.43 -24.66 -5.59
N GLY A 276 -8.29 -23.93 -6.71
CA GLY A 276 -7.67 -24.45 -7.92
C GLY A 276 -6.19 -24.81 -7.73
N GLN A 277 -5.43 -23.95 -7.03
CA GLN A 277 -4.02 -24.21 -6.69
C GLN A 277 -3.85 -25.41 -5.77
N ILE A 278 -4.71 -25.57 -4.76
CA ILE A 278 -4.73 -26.75 -3.87
C ILE A 278 -5.05 -28.01 -4.67
N GLY A 279 -6.02 -27.94 -5.59
CA GLY A 279 -6.35 -29.04 -6.49
C GLY A 279 -5.14 -29.51 -7.29
N TYR A 280 -4.42 -28.57 -7.91
CA TYR A 280 -3.18 -28.86 -8.62
C TYR A 280 -2.08 -29.42 -7.69
N ALA A 281 -1.90 -28.85 -6.50
CA ALA A 281 -0.87 -29.25 -5.55
C ALA A 281 -1.05 -30.68 -5.03
N ARG A 282 -2.30 -31.14 -4.87
CA ARG A 282 -2.60 -32.52 -4.42
C ARG A 282 -2.02 -33.59 -5.35
N ASP A 283 -1.84 -33.28 -6.64
CA ASP A 283 -1.26 -34.20 -7.63
C ASP A 283 0.27 -34.09 -7.73
N HIS A 284 0.88 -33.06 -7.15
CA HIS A 284 2.30 -32.73 -7.37
C HIS A 284 3.13 -32.61 -6.08
N ALA A 285 2.50 -32.56 -4.91
CA ALA A 285 3.16 -32.38 -3.62
C ALA A 285 2.39 -33.08 -2.48
N HIS A 286 3.11 -33.45 -1.44
CA HIS A 286 2.49 -33.89 -0.18
C HIS A 286 1.60 -32.77 0.34
N THR A 287 0.29 -33.06 0.48
CA THR A 287 -0.72 -32.09 0.90
C THR A 287 -1.51 -32.65 2.09
N LEU A 288 -1.66 -31.86 3.15
CA LEU A 288 -2.51 -32.15 4.29
C LEU A 288 -3.65 -31.13 4.35
N GLU A 289 -4.88 -31.61 4.52
CA GLU A 289 -6.02 -30.76 4.84
C GLU A 289 -6.17 -30.66 6.36
N LEU A 290 -6.19 -29.42 6.87
CA LEU A 290 -6.39 -29.14 8.30
C LEU A 290 -7.86 -28.77 8.52
N ASP A 291 -8.61 -29.69 9.13
CA ASP A 291 -10.01 -29.46 9.47
C ASP A 291 -10.13 -28.84 10.87
N ALA A 292 -10.18 -27.51 10.91
CA ALA A 292 -10.36 -26.74 12.14
C ALA A 292 -11.75 -26.92 12.79
N LEU A 293 -12.73 -27.48 12.07
CA LEU A 293 -14.05 -27.77 12.65
C LEU A 293 -14.04 -29.13 13.35
N ALA A 294 -13.38 -30.13 12.76
CA ALA A 294 -13.21 -31.45 13.38
C ALA A 294 -12.23 -31.41 14.57
N THR A 295 -11.17 -30.59 14.48
CA THR A 295 -10.19 -30.40 15.55
C THR A 295 -10.15 -28.92 15.94
N PRO A 296 -11.07 -28.46 16.82
CA PRO A 296 -11.18 -27.05 17.20
C PRO A 296 -10.06 -26.59 18.14
N ASP A 297 -9.33 -27.53 18.75
CA ASP A 297 -8.13 -27.22 19.54
C ASP A 297 -6.95 -26.92 18.61
N VAL A 298 -6.50 -25.67 18.63
CA VAL A 298 -5.36 -25.17 17.85
C VAL A 298 -4.08 -25.95 18.15
N ALA A 299 -3.83 -26.30 19.41
CA ALA A 299 -2.60 -27.02 19.77
C ALA A 299 -2.59 -28.44 19.19
N ALA A 300 -3.75 -29.11 19.21
CA ALA A 300 -3.92 -30.43 18.61
C ALA A 300 -3.78 -30.38 17.09
N LEU A 301 -4.37 -29.38 16.42
CA LEU A 301 -4.28 -29.20 14.97
C LEU A 301 -2.84 -28.91 14.52
N VAL A 302 -2.08 -28.10 15.27
CA VAL A 302 -0.66 -27.85 15.04
C VAL A 302 0.16 -29.13 15.23
N ALA A 303 -0.08 -29.88 16.31
CA ALA A 303 0.63 -31.13 16.55
C ALA A 303 0.38 -32.16 15.42
N GLN A 304 -0.85 -32.27 14.93
CA GLN A 304 -1.20 -33.09 13.78
C GLN A 304 -0.41 -32.67 12.53
N ALA A 305 -0.36 -31.37 12.23
CA ALA A 305 0.35 -30.85 11.07
C ALA A 305 1.86 -31.16 11.13
N LEU A 306 2.48 -30.94 12.29
CA LEU A 306 3.91 -31.20 12.50
C LEU A 306 4.26 -32.69 12.41
N ALA A 307 3.46 -33.55 13.06
CA ALA A 307 3.64 -35.00 12.99
C ALA A 307 3.46 -35.54 11.57
N TRP A 308 2.50 -34.99 10.82
CA TRP A 308 2.34 -35.35 9.42
C TRP A 308 3.51 -34.86 8.56
N ALA A 309 4.08 -33.68 8.82
CA ALA A 309 5.19 -33.13 8.04
C ALA A 309 6.51 -33.91 8.24
N GLU A 310 6.63 -34.67 9.33
CA GLU A 310 7.81 -35.48 9.64
C GLU A 310 8.14 -36.46 8.48
N GLY A 311 9.40 -36.44 8.05
CA GLY A 311 9.92 -37.23 6.92
C GLY A 311 9.43 -36.80 5.53
N LYS A 312 8.71 -35.68 5.40
CA LYS A 312 8.17 -35.17 4.11
C LYS A 312 8.77 -33.84 3.68
N LEU A 313 9.53 -33.19 4.57
CA LEU A 313 10.36 -32.05 4.26
C LEU A 313 11.65 -32.57 3.58
N GLY A 314 11.99 -32.04 2.41
CA GLY A 314 13.18 -32.48 1.66
C GLY A 314 14.48 -32.28 2.46
N ASP A 315 15.54 -32.98 2.06
CA ASP A 315 16.85 -32.85 2.68
C ASP A 315 17.39 -31.41 2.54
N ALA A 316 17.98 -30.89 3.61
CA ALA A 316 18.54 -29.54 3.68
C ALA A 316 19.87 -29.42 2.91
#